data_AF-A0A969E1Q0-F1
#
_entry.id   AF-A0A969E1Q0-F1
#
_cell.length_a   1.000
_cell.length_b   1.000
_cell.length_c   1.000
_cell.angle_alpha   90.00
_cell.angle_beta   90.00
_cell.angle_gamma   90.00
#
_symmetry.space_group_name_H-M   'P 1'
#
loop_
_entity.id
_entity.type
_entity.pdbx_description
1 polymer ?
#
loop_
_entity_poly.entity_id
_entity_poly.type
_entity_poly.pdbx_seq_one_letter_code
_entity_poly.pdbx_strand_id
1 'polypeptide(L)'
;MGRYFLLVALTASVHQYLTVMVMFLVLASMIDLLWRRVLSFIKLLTYGLGYLATVALVFFIWGNFVMNLKSVETVGFGKFSANLNAYFNSDSHSFFVKSLPSTDGQSEGFGYLGLGVFVLIASILPLFFSLKKQKLVEKRFENTRPLLFPLILTTAILTFYSFSNKVFWGNTLVFEWHFGKAVAGIFNALRGSGRFIWVSVYLIMVFTMAQWLIFLSQKKYLRWLFALILIVQIVDLQPLMWRDRKALSSTAPFNTEGYEPFVPLFSEAERVITFPPYSWDIKGGNDFFKLARASAYVKKPITVGYFARSDFNRLWIHEANLYKEWASGSLGENDKSIFIGNKTDAHWFGRLLESGLVEAFDFQGYVVVVPEKLTQTRQFLREKKYSRLHFRAETVAEFLTRNTQHTILISAKEEASSKLDSTTRQAFANLGATEFKKIGRCDAYFAILTNGKCMFEKWSATELLEKSWKIGDILRADIDKTSALTIKKDIKIISAGCTVGSISAAIFVGSERQDLGKRGLNCVVLDANQNVIEVAGFDVFSTLSHTFYLKKPYVE
;
A
#
# COMPACT_ATOMS: atom_id res chain seq x y z
N MET A 1 41.23 -11.67 2.12
CA MET A 1 40.62 -10.34 1.88
C MET A 1 40.03 -10.22 0.47
N GLY A 2 40.77 -10.48 -0.61
CA GLY A 2 40.23 -10.35 -2.00
C GLY A 2 38.89 -11.05 -2.26
N ARG A 3 38.67 -12.25 -1.71
CA ARG A 3 37.40 -13.00 -1.86
C ARG A 3 36.18 -12.28 -1.26
N TYR A 4 36.35 -11.41 -0.27
CA TYR A 4 35.23 -10.69 0.36
C TYR A 4 34.69 -9.57 -0.51
N PHE A 5 35.43 -9.07 -1.50
CA PHE A 5 34.90 -8.09 -2.47
C PHE A 5 33.70 -8.65 -3.23
N LEU A 6 33.80 -9.90 -3.68
CA LEU A 6 32.69 -10.58 -4.36
C LEU A 6 31.49 -10.75 -3.42
N LEU A 7 31.72 -11.17 -2.18
CA LEU A 7 30.66 -11.32 -1.19
C LEU A 7 29.95 -9.98 -0.90
N VAL A 8 30.72 -8.91 -0.71
CA VAL A 8 30.18 -7.56 -0.48
C VAL A 8 29.38 -7.09 -1.70
N ALA A 9 29.90 -7.26 -2.92
CA ALA A 9 29.19 -6.89 -4.15
C ALA A 9 27.88 -7.68 -4.33
N LEU A 10 27.90 -8.98 -4.05
CA LEU A 10 26.70 -9.84 -4.11
C LEU A 10 25.66 -9.39 -3.08
N THR A 11 26.06 -9.18 -1.83
CA THR A 11 25.13 -8.76 -0.77
C THR A 11 24.55 -7.36 -1.06
N ALA A 12 25.36 -6.44 -1.59
CA ALA A 12 24.93 -5.12 -2.05
C ALA A 12 23.93 -5.17 -3.20
N SER A 13 24.04 -6.17 -4.07
CA SER A 13 23.10 -6.38 -5.18
C SER A 13 21.80 -7.06 -4.74
N VAL A 14 21.82 -7.80 -3.63
CA VAL A 14 20.65 -8.51 -3.11
C VAL A 14 19.84 -7.63 -2.17
N HIS A 15 20.46 -7.09 -1.12
CA HIS A 15 19.75 -6.35 -0.09
C HIS A 15 20.66 -5.47 0.79
N GLN A 16 20.24 -4.22 1.01
CA GLN A 16 21.01 -3.22 1.77
C GLN A 16 21.33 -3.69 3.21
N TYR A 17 20.36 -4.26 3.92
CA TYR A 17 20.53 -4.70 5.31
C TYR A 17 21.51 -5.89 5.41
N LEU A 18 21.43 -6.83 4.46
CA LEU A 18 22.35 -7.97 4.39
C LEU A 18 23.80 -7.47 4.16
N THR A 19 23.95 -6.46 3.31
CA THR A 19 25.25 -5.81 3.05
C THR A 19 25.86 -5.25 4.32
N VAL A 20 25.08 -4.52 5.12
CA VAL A 20 25.57 -3.95 6.38
C VAL A 20 25.96 -5.07 7.34
N MET A 21 25.12 -6.09 7.53
CA MET A 21 25.45 -7.24 8.39
C MET A 21 26.77 -7.90 7.97
N VAL A 22 26.95 -8.16 6.68
CA VAL A 22 28.16 -8.78 6.13
C VAL A 22 29.38 -7.88 6.27
N MET A 23 29.25 -6.57 6.06
CA MET A 23 30.33 -5.61 6.27
C MET A 23 30.85 -5.62 7.71
N PHE A 24 29.95 -5.72 8.69
CA PHE A 24 30.31 -5.88 10.10
C PHE A 24 31.03 -7.21 10.37
N LEU A 25 30.58 -8.32 9.79
CA LEU A 25 31.26 -9.63 9.93
C LEU A 25 32.63 -9.67 9.25
N VAL A 26 32.77 -9.01 8.10
CA VAL A 26 34.06 -8.81 7.42
C VAL A 26 34.98 -7.97 8.30
N LEU A 27 34.48 -6.89 8.91
CA LEU A 27 35.24 -6.07 9.84
C LEU A 27 35.72 -6.88 11.05
N ALA A 28 34.87 -7.72 11.64
CA ALA A 28 35.27 -8.63 12.72
C ALA A 28 36.43 -9.53 12.32
N SER A 29 36.38 -10.08 11.09
CA SER A 29 37.46 -10.90 10.53
C SER A 29 38.75 -10.10 10.29
N MET A 30 38.64 -8.83 9.88
CA MET A 30 39.79 -7.95 9.69
C MET A 30 40.46 -7.59 11.02
N ILE A 31 39.66 -7.33 12.06
CA ILE A 31 40.15 -7.05 13.41
C ILE A 31 40.89 -8.27 13.97
N ASP A 32 40.35 -9.48 13.81
CA ASP A 32 41.04 -10.72 14.19
C ASP A 32 42.42 -10.83 13.50
N LEU A 33 42.47 -10.61 12.18
CA LEU A 33 43.72 -10.69 11.44
C LEU A 33 44.72 -9.58 11.80
N LEU A 34 44.23 -8.39 12.19
CA LEU A 34 45.06 -7.32 12.74
C LEU A 34 45.65 -7.72 14.09
N TRP A 35 44.85 -8.27 15.00
CA TRP A 35 45.32 -8.72 16.32
C TRP A 35 46.30 -9.88 16.24
N ARG A 36 46.12 -10.79 15.28
CA ARG A 36 47.07 -11.85 14.96
C ARG A 36 48.34 -11.34 14.25
N ARG A 37 48.43 -10.04 13.98
CA ARG A 37 49.53 -9.39 13.23
C ARG A 37 49.74 -9.96 11.82
N VAL A 38 48.71 -10.59 11.25
CA VAL A 38 48.70 -11.10 9.85
C VAL A 38 48.37 -9.97 8.87
N LEU A 39 47.50 -9.04 9.30
CA LEU A 39 47.11 -7.86 8.54
C LEU A 39 47.72 -6.61 9.19
N SER A 40 48.31 -5.72 8.41
CA SER A 40 48.74 -4.41 8.91
C SER A 40 47.58 -3.42 8.97
N PHE A 41 47.70 -2.38 9.79
CA PHE A 41 46.68 -1.33 9.89
C PHE A 41 46.43 -0.61 8.55
N ILE A 42 47.48 -0.38 7.75
CA ILE A 42 47.36 0.19 6.39
C ILE A 42 46.55 -0.76 5.48
N LYS A 43 46.80 -2.07 5.55
CA LYS A 43 46.03 -3.06 4.80
C LYS A 43 44.57 -3.11 5.27
N LEU A 44 44.31 -2.96 6.57
CA LEU A 44 42.95 -2.84 7.10
C LEU A 44 42.22 -1.63 6.48
N LEU A 45 42.84 -0.46 6.47
CA LEU A 45 42.24 0.75 5.91
C LEU A 45 42.01 0.63 4.40
N THR A 46 43.00 0.15 3.65
CA THR A 46 42.90 -0.01 2.18
C THR A 46 41.83 -1.02 1.79
N TYR A 47 41.75 -2.19 2.45
CA TYR A 47 40.65 -3.13 2.21
C TYR A 47 39.30 -2.57 2.64
N GLY A 48 39.24 -1.86 3.79
CA GLY A 48 38.01 -1.23 4.28
C GLY A 48 37.46 -0.21 3.29
N LEU A 49 38.30 0.69 2.80
CA LEU A 49 37.95 1.65 1.75
C LEU A 49 37.56 0.95 0.44
N GLY A 50 38.26 -0.13 0.08
CA GLY A 50 37.91 -0.95 -1.09
C GLY A 50 36.50 -1.56 -0.99
N TYR A 51 36.12 -2.10 0.17
CA TYR A 51 34.76 -2.62 0.38
C TYR A 51 33.71 -1.51 0.34
N LEU A 52 33.96 -0.35 0.95
CA LEU A 52 33.06 0.80 0.87
C LEU A 52 32.88 1.29 -0.57
N ALA A 53 33.98 1.40 -1.33
CA ALA A 53 33.94 1.76 -2.74
C ALA A 53 33.16 0.72 -3.57
N THR A 54 33.27 -0.57 -3.24
CA THR A 54 32.50 -1.64 -3.88
C THR A 54 31.01 -1.48 -3.63
N VAL A 55 30.59 -1.23 -2.38
CA VAL A 55 29.18 -0.97 -2.05
C VAL A 55 28.68 0.28 -2.77
N ALA A 56 29.45 1.36 -2.75
CA ALA A 56 29.09 2.61 -3.42
C ALA A 56 28.93 2.42 -4.93
N LEU A 57 29.84 1.69 -5.59
CA LEU A 57 29.77 1.39 -7.01
C LEU A 57 28.53 0.56 -7.35
N VAL A 58 28.25 -0.49 -6.59
CA VAL A 58 27.05 -1.33 -6.79
C VAL A 58 25.78 -0.48 -6.61
N PHE A 59 25.71 0.30 -5.53
CA PHE A 59 24.56 1.18 -5.26
C PHE A 59 24.38 2.24 -6.35
N PHE A 60 25.47 2.76 -6.91
CA PHE A 60 25.44 3.68 -8.04
C PHE A 60 24.89 3.03 -9.30
N ILE A 61 25.38 1.84 -9.67
CA ILE A 61 24.90 1.08 -10.84
C ILE A 61 23.40 0.79 -10.71
N TRP A 62 22.93 0.44 -9.51
CA TRP A 62 21.51 0.19 -9.23
C TRP A 62 20.66 1.46 -9.04
N GLY A 63 21.24 2.66 -9.15
CA GLY A 63 20.49 3.91 -9.04
C GLY A 63 20.02 4.27 -7.62
N ASN A 64 20.62 3.71 -6.57
CA ASN A 64 20.20 3.97 -5.19
C ASN A 64 20.37 5.44 -4.76
N PHE A 65 21.21 6.21 -5.47
CA PHE A 65 21.47 7.63 -5.17
C PHE A 65 20.52 8.61 -5.89
N VAL A 66 19.55 8.12 -6.67
CA VAL A 66 18.58 8.98 -7.37
C VAL A 66 17.60 9.65 -6.39
N MET A 67 17.31 9.01 -5.25
CA MET A 67 16.42 9.55 -4.21
C MET A 67 17.16 10.46 -3.23
N ASN A 68 16.55 11.61 -2.88
CA ASN A 68 17.11 12.49 -1.86
C ASN A 68 16.80 11.92 -0.46
N LEU A 69 17.83 11.69 0.35
CA LEU A 69 17.70 11.13 1.70
C LEU A 69 16.86 11.99 2.65
N LYS A 70 16.70 13.29 2.38
CA LYS A 70 15.91 14.22 3.21
C LYS A 70 14.40 14.11 2.96
N SER A 71 13.97 13.56 1.83
CA SER A 71 12.56 13.51 1.41
C SER A 71 11.89 12.15 1.59
N VAL A 72 12.66 11.14 2.00
CA VAL A 72 12.10 9.83 2.35
C VAL A 72 11.47 9.93 3.75
N GLU A 73 10.17 9.67 3.83
CA GLU A 73 9.42 9.68 5.08
C GLU A 73 10.06 8.72 6.10
N THR A 74 10.42 9.25 7.27
CA THR A 74 11.33 8.63 8.24
C THR A 74 10.62 7.79 9.30
N VAL A 75 9.53 7.13 8.93
CA VAL A 75 8.80 6.26 9.86
C VAL A 75 9.37 4.85 9.76
N GLY A 76 10.20 4.46 10.72
CA GLY A 76 10.33 3.04 11.01
C GLY A 76 11.45 2.58 11.93
N PHE A 77 12.51 3.36 12.13
CA PHE A 77 13.39 3.12 13.27
C PHE A 77 12.56 3.33 14.55
N GLY A 78 12.63 2.39 15.49
CA GLY A 78 11.80 2.32 16.70
C GLY A 78 10.49 1.55 16.52
N LYS A 79 9.95 1.46 15.30
CA LYS A 79 8.74 0.68 14.97
C LYS A 79 9.07 -0.72 14.45
N PHE A 80 9.91 -0.79 13.42
CA PHE A 80 10.36 -2.05 12.82
C PHE A 80 11.60 -2.60 13.54
N SER A 81 11.47 -2.76 14.86
CA SER A 81 12.52 -3.23 15.78
C SER A 81 12.31 -4.68 16.18
N ALA A 82 13.36 -5.32 16.69
CA ALA A 82 13.22 -6.61 17.35
C ALA A 82 12.61 -6.42 18.74
N ASN A 83 11.72 -7.33 19.14
CA ASN A 83 11.25 -7.41 20.51
C ASN A 83 12.29 -8.15 21.36
N LEU A 84 12.40 -7.84 22.65
CA LEU A 84 13.27 -8.58 23.56
C LEU A 84 12.89 -10.07 23.66
N ASN A 85 11.63 -10.41 23.38
CA ASN A 85 11.16 -11.79 23.32
C ASN A 85 11.42 -12.48 21.95
N ALA A 86 12.09 -11.83 20.98
CA ALA A 86 12.19 -12.30 19.58
C ALA A 86 12.71 -13.74 19.42
N TYR A 87 13.66 -14.18 20.26
CA TYR A 87 14.19 -15.55 20.18
C TYR A 87 13.18 -16.64 20.55
N PHE A 88 12.17 -16.29 21.36
CA PHE A 88 11.16 -17.19 21.91
C PHE A 88 9.77 -16.99 21.32
N ASN A 89 9.52 -15.81 20.74
CA ASN A 89 8.24 -15.47 20.17
C ASN A 89 8.09 -16.09 18.79
N SER A 90 7.21 -17.09 18.69
CA SER A 90 6.96 -17.77 17.42
C SER A 90 6.21 -16.91 16.41
N ASP A 91 5.57 -15.80 16.80
CA ASP A 91 4.76 -14.96 15.90
C ASP A 91 3.81 -15.76 14.99
N SER A 92 3.21 -16.82 15.56
CA SER A 92 2.29 -17.75 14.88
C SER A 92 2.96 -18.63 13.81
N HIS A 93 4.28 -18.81 13.90
CA HIS A 93 5.11 -19.61 13.00
C HIS A 93 5.58 -20.94 13.58
N SER A 94 5.13 -21.27 14.79
CA SER A 94 5.43 -22.53 15.47
C SER A 94 4.18 -23.39 15.63
N PHE A 95 4.35 -24.69 15.47
CA PHE A 95 3.31 -25.68 15.76
C PHE A 95 3.17 -25.94 17.26
N PHE A 96 4.27 -25.93 18.02
CA PHE A 96 4.28 -26.29 19.44
C PHE A 96 4.21 -25.08 20.39
N VAL A 97 4.76 -23.93 19.99
CA VAL A 97 4.93 -22.73 20.81
C VAL A 97 3.94 -21.66 20.36
N LYS A 98 3.08 -21.24 21.29
CA LYS A 98 2.14 -20.14 21.06
C LYS A 98 2.88 -18.81 20.91
N SER A 99 2.33 -17.95 20.07
CA SER A 99 2.82 -16.58 19.87
C SER A 99 2.79 -15.80 21.17
N LEU A 100 3.83 -15.03 21.42
CA LEU A 100 3.85 -14.03 22.48
C LEU A 100 3.37 -12.69 21.91
N PRO A 101 2.87 -11.77 22.76
CA PRO A 101 2.51 -10.43 22.31
C PRO A 101 3.71 -9.72 21.63
N SER A 102 3.41 -8.80 20.72
CA SER A 102 4.36 -7.88 20.09
C SER A 102 3.62 -6.67 19.53
N THR A 103 4.33 -5.55 19.39
CA THR A 103 3.77 -4.32 18.82
C THR A 103 3.75 -4.36 17.28
N ASP A 104 2.88 -3.55 16.66
CA ASP A 104 2.83 -3.40 15.20
C ASP A 104 4.19 -3.03 14.59
N GLY A 105 4.57 -3.72 13.52
CA GLY A 105 5.86 -3.57 12.81
C GLY A 105 7.01 -4.45 13.34
N GLN A 106 6.89 -5.09 14.50
CA GLN A 106 8.01 -5.87 15.08
C GLN A 106 8.26 -7.24 14.41
N SER A 107 7.41 -7.66 13.48
CA SER A 107 7.64 -8.86 12.66
C SER A 107 8.91 -8.77 11.81
N GLU A 108 9.38 -7.55 11.52
CA GLU A 108 10.67 -7.28 10.88
C GLU A 108 11.87 -7.80 11.69
N GLY A 109 11.71 -7.91 13.01
CA GLY A 109 12.70 -8.48 13.93
C GLY A 109 12.38 -9.91 14.35
N PHE A 110 11.61 -10.66 13.54
CA PHE A 110 11.37 -12.08 13.79
C PHE A 110 12.71 -12.83 13.94
N GLY A 111 12.86 -13.54 15.06
CA GLY A 111 14.11 -14.21 15.43
C GLY A 111 13.91 -15.54 16.14
N TYR A 112 12.72 -16.14 16.00
CA TYR A 112 12.37 -17.38 16.69
C TYR A 112 13.35 -18.51 16.35
N LEU A 113 13.97 -19.12 17.37
CA LEU A 113 14.97 -20.16 17.17
C LEU A 113 14.35 -21.51 16.75
N GLY A 114 13.11 -21.77 17.16
CA GLY A 114 12.47 -23.06 16.99
C GLY A 114 12.75 -24.05 18.12
N LEU A 115 11.80 -24.95 18.36
CA LEU A 115 11.82 -25.91 19.45
C LEU A 115 13.00 -26.87 19.36
N GLY A 116 13.38 -27.32 18.16
CA GLY A 116 14.54 -28.20 17.98
C GLY A 116 15.84 -27.53 18.41
N VAL A 117 16.01 -26.24 18.11
CA VAL A 117 17.17 -25.46 18.59
C VAL A 117 17.16 -25.32 20.11
N PHE A 118 16.01 -25.09 20.74
CA PHE A 118 15.92 -25.09 22.21
C PHE A 118 16.31 -26.44 22.83
N VAL A 119 15.88 -27.55 22.23
CA VAL A 119 16.27 -28.90 22.68
C VAL A 119 17.78 -29.10 22.52
N LEU A 120 18.39 -28.63 21.42
CA LEU A 120 19.84 -28.68 21.26
C LEU A 120 20.56 -27.87 22.34
N ILE A 121 20.11 -26.63 22.60
CA ILE A 121 20.66 -25.78 23.67
C ILE A 121 20.57 -26.51 25.01
N ALA A 122 19.40 -27.04 25.36
CA ALA A 122 19.19 -27.78 26.61
C ALA A 122 20.12 -29.00 26.73
N SER A 123 20.38 -29.71 25.62
CA SER A 123 21.25 -30.89 25.62
C SER A 123 22.73 -30.58 25.82
N ILE A 124 23.19 -29.37 25.46
CA ILE A 124 24.59 -28.95 25.64
C ILE A 124 24.82 -28.22 26.97
N LEU A 125 23.78 -27.70 27.65
CA LEU A 125 23.91 -26.99 28.93
C LEU A 125 24.72 -27.76 29.99
N PRO A 126 24.49 -29.08 30.22
CA PRO A 126 25.28 -29.84 31.20
C PRO A 126 26.79 -29.89 30.90
N LEU A 127 27.20 -29.69 29.64
CA LEU A 127 28.60 -29.66 29.25
C LEU A 127 29.34 -28.49 29.88
N PHE A 128 28.64 -27.37 30.10
CA PHE A 128 29.19 -26.18 30.73
C PHE A 128 29.36 -26.31 32.25
N PHE A 129 28.81 -27.34 32.89
CA PHE A 129 29.01 -27.61 34.32
C PHE A 129 30.04 -28.72 34.59
N SER A 130 30.56 -29.36 33.54
CA SER A 130 31.55 -30.44 33.67
C SER A 130 32.98 -29.90 33.54
N LEU A 131 33.73 -29.84 34.66
CA LEU A 131 35.12 -29.35 34.71
C LEU A 131 36.05 -30.04 33.68
N LYS A 132 35.90 -31.35 33.45
CA LYS A 132 36.69 -32.08 32.45
C LYS A 132 36.38 -31.62 31.01
N LYS A 133 35.11 -31.37 30.70
CA LYS A 133 34.70 -30.90 29.38
C LYS A 133 34.99 -29.42 29.18
N GLN A 134 34.89 -28.60 30.23
CA GLN A 134 35.34 -27.21 30.23
C GLN A 134 36.82 -27.07 29.84
N LYS A 135 37.72 -27.91 30.40
CA LYS A 135 39.15 -27.89 30.01
C LYS A 135 39.37 -28.28 28.55
N LEU A 136 38.57 -29.20 28.01
CA LEU A 136 38.61 -29.59 26.58
C LEU A 136 38.10 -28.47 25.67
N VAL A 137 37.02 -27.78 26.08
CA VAL A 137 36.51 -26.57 25.44
C VAL A 137 37.62 -25.51 25.44
N GLU A 138 38.17 -25.20 26.61
CA GLU A 138 39.15 -24.14 26.80
C GLU A 138 40.40 -24.32 25.94
N LYS A 139 41.03 -25.50 26.01
CA LYS A 139 42.22 -25.85 25.21
C LYS A 139 41.97 -25.74 23.70
N ARG A 140 40.74 -26.03 23.26
CA ARG A 140 40.36 -25.94 21.85
C ARG A 140 40.07 -24.51 21.42
N PHE A 141 39.54 -23.71 22.34
CA PHE A 141 39.22 -22.32 22.12
C PHE A 141 40.46 -21.42 22.19
N GLU A 142 41.52 -21.78 22.92
CA GLU A 142 42.77 -21.00 23.04
C GLU A 142 43.31 -20.48 21.69
N ASN A 143 43.35 -21.31 20.65
CA ASN A 143 43.84 -20.91 19.31
C ASN A 143 42.81 -20.10 18.48
N THR A 144 41.55 -20.08 18.90
CA THR A 144 40.42 -19.39 18.24
C THR A 144 39.88 -18.18 19.01
N ARG A 145 40.32 -17.97 20.26
CA ARG A 145 39.96 -16.82 21.11
C ARG A 145 40.10 -15.48 20.40
N PRO A 146 41.18 -15.21 19.62
CA PRO A 146 41.32 -13.94 18.91
C PRO A 146 40.22 -13.68 17.87
N LEU A 147 39.60 -14.72 17.32
CA LEU A 147 38.55 -14.60 16.29
C LEU A 147 37.16 -14.47 16.91
N LEU A 148 36.94 -15.10 18.06
CA LEU A 148 35.64 -15.12 18.71
C LEU A 148 35.30 -13.78 19.35
N PHE A 149 36.29 -13.07 19.89
CA PHE A 149 36.02 -11.80 20.53
C PHE A 149 35.49 -10.73 19.55
N PRO A 150 36.13 -10.44 18.39
CA PRO A 150 35.59 -9.49 17.41
C PRO A 150 34.20 -9.90 16.91
N LEU A 151 33.98 -11.20 16.72
CA LEU A 151 32.72 -11.74 16.24
C LEU A 151 31.60 -11.56 17.27
N ILE A 152 31.85 -11.89 18.53
CA ILE A 152 30.90 -11.72 19.64
C ILE A 152 30.59 -10.24 19.83
N LEU A 153 31.61 -9.38 19.86
CA LEU A 153 31.43 -7.94 20.01
C LEU A 153 30.58 -7.36 18.87
N THR A 154 30.90 -7.74 17.63
CA THR A 154 30.14 -7.32 16.45
C THR A 154 28.69 -7.80 16.53
N THR A 155 28.47 -9.05 16.90
CA THR A 155 27.14 -9.63 17.05
C THR A 155 26.33 -8.92 18.14
N ALA A 156 26.98 -8.59 19.26
CA ALA A 156 26.35 -7.83 20.34
C ALA A 156 25.95 -6.42 19.90
N ILE A 157 26.81 -5.72 19.15
CA ILE A 157 26.50 -4.40 18.59
C ILE A 157 25.28 -4.47 17.66
N LEU A 158 25.26 -5.42 16.73
CA LEU A 158 24.13 -5.59 15.79
C LEU A 158 22.84 -6.02 16.50
N THR A 159 22.95 -6.87 17.52
CA THR A 159 21.81 -7.27 18.37
C THR A 159 21.23 -6.07 19.11
N PHE A 160 22.08 -5.26 19.75
CA PHE A 160 21.64 -4.06 20.45
C PHE A 160 20.99 -3.06 19.49
N TYR A 161 21.61 -2.85 18.33
CA TYR A 161 21.04 -2.03 17.27
C TYR A 161 19.66 -2.52 16.83
N SER A 162 19.42 -3.84 16.84
CA SER A 162 18.15 -4.40 16.41
C SER A 162 16.95 -4.01 17.27
N PHE A 163 17.16 -3.82 18.57
CA PHE A 163 16.14 -3.36 19.50
C PHE A 163 15.75 -1.90 19.30
N SER A 164 16.54 -1.15 18.53
CA SER A 164 16.27 0.26 18.19
C SER A 164 16.21 1.18 19.42
N ASN A 165 15.74 2.42 19.26
CA ASN A 165 15.62 3.39 20.35
C ASN A 165 14.36 3.23 21.21
N LYS A 166 13.45 2.32 20.83
CA LYS A 166 12.25 1.95 21.58
C LYS A 166 12.30 0.44 21.80
N VAL A 167 12.62 0.04 23.01
CA VAL A 167 12.84 -1.37 23.38
C VAL A 167 11.58 -1.91 24.03
N PHE A 168 11.06 -3.01 23.48
CA PHE A 168 9.81 -3.62 23.94
C PHE A 168 10.03 -5.02 24.49
N TRP A 169 9.25 -5.38 25.51
CA TRP A 169 8.98 -6.76 25.91
C TRP A 169 7.50 -7.03 25.70
N GLY A 170 7.17 -7.87 24.72
CA GLY A 170 5.79 -8.03 24.30
C GLY A 170 5.19 -6.70 23.82
N ASN A 171 4.05 -6.30 24.38
CA ASN A 171 3.42 -5.00 24.08
C ASN A 171 3.90 -3.86 25.00
N THR A 172 4.80 -4.15 25.94
CA THR A 172 5.25 -3.19 26.95
C THR A 172 6.53 -2.50 26.49
N LEU A 173 6.50 -1.17 26.43
CA LEU A 173 7.72 -0.37 26.25
C LEU A 173 8.55 -0.42 27.54
N VAL A 174 9.75 -0.98 27.45
CA VAL A 174 10.68 -1.15 28.59
C VAL A 174 11.57 0.07 28.73
N PHE A 175 12.09 0.58 27.62
CA PHE A 175 13.03 1.69 27.61
C PHE A 175 12.95 2.45 26.29
N GLU A 176 13.03 3.78 26.35
CA GLU A 176 13.07 4.66 25.17
C GLU A 176 14.12 5.75 25.34
N TRP A 177 14.81 6.06 24.24
CA TRP A 177 15.72 7.20 24.18
C TRP A 177 15.60 7.94 22.84
N HIS A 178 16.14 9.16 22.82
CA HIS A 178 16.04 10.06 21.67
C HIS A 178 17.43 10.41 21.15
N PHE A 179 17.55 10.45 19.83
CA PHE A 179 18.76 10.89 19.15
C PHE A 179 18.62 12.33 18.67
N GLY A 180 19.74 13.05 18.60
CA GLY A 180 19.81 14.32 17.86
C GLY A 180 19.48 14.12 16.38
N LYS A 181 18.99 15.18 15.71
CA LYS A 181 18.51 15.13 14.31
C LYS A 181 19.49 14.46 13.33
N ALA A 182 20.79 14.72 13.48
CA ALA A 182 21.82 14.15 12.62
C ALA A 182 21.92 12.61 12.75
N VAL A 183 21.96 12.09 13.98
CA VAL A 183 22.06 10.65 14.25
C VAL A 183 20.76 9.94 13.89
N ALA A 184 19.61 10.57 14.18
CA ALA A 184 18.30 10.05 13.80
C ALA A 184 18.20 9.84 12.28
N GLY A 185 18.71 10.77 11.47
CA GLY A 185 18.71 10.63 10.00
C GLY A 185 19.45 9.39 9.50
N ILE A 186 20.60 9.07 10.10
CA ILE A 186 21.40 7.89 9.72
C ILE A 186 20.67 6.60 10.09
N PHE A 187 20.11 6.50 11.29
CA PHE A 187 19.41 5.30 11.72
C PHE A 187 18.07 5.10 11.04
N ASN A 188 17.37 6.19 10.70
CA ASN A 188 16.14 6.13 9.90
C ASN A 188 16.40 5.62 8.47
N ALA A 189 17.60 5.81 7.92
CA ALA A 189 17.95 5.24 6.62
C ALA A 189 17.91 3.70 6.62
N LEU A 190 18.17 3.08 7.79
CA LEU A 190 18.06 1.64 8.06
C LEU A 190 16.81 1.33 8.89
N ARG A 191 15.68 1.88 8.44
CA ARG A 191 14.31 1.75 8.96
C ARG A 191 14.00 0.45 9.74
N GLY A 192 14.29 -0.72 9.17
CA GLY A 192 14.03 -2.04 9.74
C GLY A 192 15.20 -2.55 10.59
N SER A 193 15.47 -1.91 11.73
CA SER A 193 16.55 -2.31 12.62
C SER A 193 16.38 -3.75 13.15
N GLY A 194 15.14 -4.22 13.31
CA GLY A 194 14.85 -5.56 13.84
C GLY A 194 15.57 -6.68 13.10
N ARG A 195 15.80 -6.54 11.79
CA ARG A 195 16.49 -7.54 10.95
C ARG A 195 17.92 -7.86 11.43
N PHE A 196 18.57 -6.94 12.14
CA PHE A 196 19.94 -7.15 12.65
C PHE A 196 20.01 -8.21 13.76
N ILE A 197 18.87 -8.63 14.33
CA ILE A 197 18.79 -9.79 15.22
C ILE A 197 19.17 -11.10 14.52
N TRP A 198 19.08 -11.17 13.20
CA TRP A 198 19.36 -12.42 12.48
C TRP A 198 20.81 -12.87 12.62
N VAL A 199 21.76 -11.94 12.78
CA VAL A 199 23.17 -12.29 12.97
C VAL A 199 23.37 -13.11 14.24
N SER A 200 22.75 -12.71 15.35
CA SER A 200 22.81 -13.46 16.60
C SER A 200 22.01 -14.76 16.53
N VAL A 201 20.84 -14.77 15.89
CA VAL A 201 20.06 -15.99 15.62
C VAL A 201 20.92 -17.05 14.92
N TYR A 202 21.54 -16.69 13.80
CA TYR A 202 22.40 -17.61 13.06
C TYR A 202 23.63 -18.03 13.87
N LEU A 203 24.25 -17.11 14.61
CA LEU A 203 25.41 -17.44 15.44
C LEU A 203 25.04 -18.42 16.56
N ILE A 204 23.90 -18.24 17.23
CA ILE A 204 23.37 -19.15 18.26
C ILE A 204 23.13 -20.54 17.64
N MET A 205 22.48 -20.61 16.49
CA MET A 205 22.21 -21.88 15.80
C MET A 205 23.51 -22.61 15.43
N VAL A 206 24.43 -21.94 14.74
CA VAL A 206 25.71 -22.52 14.33
C VAL A 206 26.55 -22.92 15.55
N PHE A 207 26.62 -22.09 16.58
CA PHE A 207 27.36 -22.40 17.79
C PHE A 207 26.78 -23.63 18.48
N THR A 208 25.48 -23.67 18.73
CA THR A 208 24.81 -24.80 19.38
C THR A 208 25.01 -26.09 18.59
N MET A 209 24.84 -26.05 17.27
CA MET A 209 25.10 -27.21 16.40
C MET A 209 26.56 -27.66 16.46
N ALA A 210 27.51 -26.72 16.42
CA ALA A 210 28.93 -27.04 16.51
C ALA A 210 29.29 -27.69 17.87
N GLN A 211 28.79 -27.15 18.98
CA GLN A 211 29.01 -27.75 20.31
C GLN A 211 28.43 -29.17 20.37
N TRP A 212 27.21 -29.35 19.84
CA TRP A 212 26.56 -30.66 19.81
C TRP A 212 27.37 -31.67 18.99
N LEU A 213 27.84 -31.28 17.80
CA LEU A 213 28.68 -32.13 16.95
C LEU A 213 30.01 -32.48 17.62
N ILE A 214 30.67 -31.53 18.26
CA ILE A 214 31.98 -31.75 18.88
C ILE A 214 31.88 -32.69 20.09
N PHE A 215 30.90 -32.46 20.96
CA PHE A 215 30.86 -33.10 22.29
C PHE A 215 29.92 -34.28 22.42
N LEU A 216 28.90 -34.38 21.56
CA LEU A 216 27.84 -35.37 21.68
C LEU A 216 27.78 -36.33 20.49
N SER A 217 28.15 -35.91 19.26
CA SER A 217 28.01 -36.78 18.08
C SER A 217 28.93 -38.02 18.01
N GLN A 218 29.85 -38.17 18.99
CA GLN A 218 30.80 -39.29 19.06
C GLN A 218 30.10 -40.65 19.23
N LYS A 219 28.92 -40.68 19.87
CA LYS A 219 28.16 -41.91 20.06
C LYS A 219 27.10 -42.07 18.97
N LYS A 220 27.03 -43.25 18.33
CA LYS A 220 26.11 -43.51 17.21
C LYS A 220 24.65 -43.16 17.52
N TYR A 221 24.15 -43.47 18.72
CA TYR A 221 22.77 -43.16 19.11
C TYR A 221 22.49 -41.65 19.21
N LEU A 222 23.49 -40.82 19.50
CA LEU A 222 23.30 -39.37 19.54
C LEU A 222 23.06 -38.82 18.13
N ARG A 223 23.59 -39.44 17.07
CA ARG A 223 23.27 -39.06 15.68
C ARG A 223 21.79 -39.27 15.36
N TRP A 224 21.19 -40.36 15.84
CA TRP A 224 19.75 -40.60 15.72
C TRP A 224 18.93 -39.60 16.53
N LEU A 225 19.39 -39.24 17.73
CA LEU A 225 18.77 -38.17 18.53
C LEU A 225 18.80 -36.82 17.79
N PHE A 226 19.91 -36.48 17.13
CA PHE A 226 19.98 -35.26 16.31
C PHE A 226 19.01 -35.27 15.14
N ALA A 227 18.89 -36.40 14.45
CA ALA A 227 17.89 -36.56 13.38
C ALA A 227 16.47 -36.36 13.92
N LEU A 228 16.16 -36.90 15.10
CA LEU A 228 14.87 -36.66 15.77
C LEU A 228 14.67 -35.19 16.12
N ILE A 229 15.70 -34.50 16.63
CA ILE A 229 15.62 -33.07 16.95
C ILE A 229 15.40 -32.23 15.68
N LEU A 230 16.02 -32.60 14.56
CA LEU A 230 15.79 -31.97 13.28
C LEU A 230 14.34 -32.17 12.81
N ILE A 231 13.76 -33.37 13.00
CA ILE A 231 12.34 -33.61 12.73
C ILE A 231 11.47 -32.71 13.60
N VAL A 232 11.77 -32.59 14.90
CA VAL A 232 11.06 -31.68 15.81
C VAL A 232 11.15 -30.24 15.31
N GLN A 233 12.31 -29.76 14.85
CA GLN A 233 12.46 -28.41 14.28
C GLN A 233 11.60 -28.22 13.02
N ILE A 234 11.54 -29.20 12.12
CA ILE A 234 10.74 -29.13 10.89
C ILE A 234 9.25 -29.10 11.23
N VAL A 235 8.79 -29.99 12.12
CA VAL A 235 7.39 -30.02 12.57
C VAL A 235 7.04 -28.73 13.31
N ASP A 236 7.96 -28.19 14.09
CA ASP A 236 7.77 -26.92 14.77
C ASP A 236 7.57 -25.76 13.78
N LEU A 237 8.45 -25.64 12.78
CA LEU A 237 8.40 -24.55 11.79
C LEU A 237 7.46 -24.82 10.60
N GLN A 238 6.73 -25.93 10.60
CA GLN A 238 5.81 -26.26 9.51
C GLN A 238 4.77 -25.17 9.20
N PRO A 239 4.23 -24.39 10.16
CA PRO A 239 3.25 -23.35 9.84
C PRO A 239 3.88 -22.21 9.05
N LEU A 240 5.14 -21.86 9.34
CA LEU A 240 5.93 -20.90 8.57
C LEU A 240 6.08 -21.35 7.11
N MET A 241 6.54 -22.59 6.92
CA MET A 241 6.77 -23.17 5.60
C MET A 241 5.48 -23.26 4.78
N TRP A 242 4.36 -23.60 5.43
CA TRP A 242 3.05 -23.66 4.77
C TRP A 242 2.55 -22.28 4.36
N ARG A 243 2.68 -21.27 5.23
CA ARG A 243 2.29 -19.89 4.92
C ARG A 243 3.08 -19.36 3.74
N ASP A 244 4.40 -19.54 3.74
CA ASP A 244 5.28 -19.05 2.69
C ASP A 244 5.02 -19.78 1.37
N ARG A 245 4.77 -21.11 1.41
CA ARG A 245 4.31 -21.86 0.23
C ARG A 245 2.99 -21.34 -0.30
N LYS A 246 2.00 -21.07 0.55
CA LYS A 246 0.71 -20.53 0.13
C LYS A 246 0.87 -19.13 -0.48
N ALA A 247 1.77 -18.30 0.05
CA ALA A 247 2.08 -16.98 -0.50
C ALA A 247 2.84 -17.05 -1.84
N LEU A 248 3.66 -18.07 -2.04
CA LEU A 248 4.39 -18.33 -3.30
C LEU A 248 3.52 -19.05 -4.35
N SER A 249 2.60 -19.92 -3.92
CA SER A 249 1.74 -20.73 -4.77
C SER A 249 0.41 -20.06 -5.10
N SER A 250 -0.02 -19.07 -4.30
CA SER A 250 -1.05 -18.16 -4.77
C SER A 250 -0.45 -17.41 -5.95
N THR A 251 -1.00 -17.62 -7.13
CA THR A 251 -0.73 -16.88 -8.37
C THR A 251 -1.05 -15.36 -8.26
N ALA A 252 -1.22 -14.85 -7.05
CA ALA A 252 -1.91 -13.62 -6.73
C ALA A 252 -1.05 -12.40 -6.35
N PRO A 253 0.24 -12.45 -5.97
CA PRO A 253 0.94 -11.20 -5.71
C PRO A 253 1.35 -10.51 -7.01
N PHE A 254 1.33 -11.17 -8.17
CA PHE A 254 1.72 -10.61 -9.47
C PHE A 254 0.70 -10.98 -10.55
N ASN A 255 -0.60 -10.85 -10.26
CA ASN A 255 -1.59 -11.08 -11.31
C ASN A 255 -1.43 -10.02 -12.40
N THR A 256 -0.77 -10.42 -13.48
CA THR A 256 -0.61 -9.61 -14.69
C THR A 256 -1.67 -9.98 -15.73
N GLU A 257 -2.52 -10.97 -15.49
CA GLU A 257 -3.58 -11.35 -16.43
C GLU A 257 -4.45 -10.14 -16.78
N GLY A 258 -4.84 -10.05 -18.05
CA GLY A 258 -5.60 -8.92 -18.55
C GLY A 258 -4.75 -7.68 -18.81
N TYR A 259 -3.42 -7.79 -18.90
CA TYR A 259 -2.56 -6.71 -19.39
C TYR A 259 -2.64 -6.54 -20.91
N GLU A 260 -2.94 -7.62 -21.64
CA GLU A 260 -2.92 -7.68 -23.11
C GLU A 260 -3.82 -6.62 -23.76
N PRO A 261 -5.04 -6.35 -23.26
CA PRO A 261 -5.88 -5.28 -23.81
C PRO A 261 -5.26 -3.88 -23.69
N PHE A 262 -4.39 -3.64 -22.71
CA PHE A 262 -3.71 -2.35 -22.51
C PHE A 262 -2.52 -2.15 -23.47
N VAL A 263 -1.99 -3.21 -24.07
CA VAL A 263 -0.87 -3.12 -25.02
C VAL A 263 -1.20 -2.23 -26.23
N PRO A 264 -2.26 -2.49 -27.03
CA PRO A 264 -2.62 -1.61 -28.14
C PRO A 264 -2.99 -0.20 -27.65
N LEU A 265 -3.57 -0.10 -26.45
CA LEU A 265 -3.94 1.17 -25.84
C LEU A 265 -2.73 2.07 -25.53
N PHE A 266 -1.58 1.50 -25.16
CA PHE A 266 -0.38 2.25 -24.77
C PHE A 266 0.62 2.43 -25.91
N SER A 267 0.43 1.74 -27.03
CA SER A 267 1.45 1.62 -28.08
C SER A 267 1.80 2.97 -28.74
N GLU A 268 0.80 3.81 -29.00
CA GLU A 268 0.97 5.13 -29.64
C GLU A 268 1.47 6.20 -28.66
N ALA A 269 1.13 6.09 -27.38
CA ALA A 269 1.44 7.11 -26.36
C ALA A 269 2.95 7.27 -26.15
N GLU A 270 3.40 8.49 -25.82
CA GLU A 270 4.79 8.72 -25.38
C GLU A 270 5.00 8.23 -23.94
N ARG A 271 3.97 8.33 -23.11
CA ARG A 271 3.96 7.89 -21.70
C ARG A 271 2.54 7.59 -21.21
N VAL A 272 2.45 6.79 -20.16
CA VAL A 272 1.19 6.44 -19.49
C VAL A 272 1.13 7.13 -18.13
N ILE A 273 0.12 7.95 -17.91
CA ILE A 273 -0.04 8.69 -16.66
C ILE A 273 -1.25 8.11 -15.90
N THR A 274 -1.00 7.39 -14.82
CA THR A 274 -2.08 6.96 -13.94
C THR A 274 -2.51 8.08 -13.01
N PHE A 275 -3.75 7.96 -12.54
CA PHE A 275 -4.38 8.90 -11.66
C PHE A 275 -5.10 8.18 -10.51
N PRO A 276 -4.75 8.48 -9.24
CA PRO A 276 -3.63 9.33 -8.82
C PRO A 276 -2.26 8.76 -9.28
N PRO A 277 -1.28 9.62 -9.59
CA PRO A 277 0.04 9.17 -10.01
C PRO A 277 0.74 8.47 -8.84
N TYR A 278 1.53 7.46 -9.17
CA TYR A 278 2.33 6.63 -8.29
C TYR A 278 1.54 5.83 -7.26
N SER A 279 0.24 5.63 -7.51
CA SER A 279 -0.58 4.70 -6.75
C SER A 279 -0.39 3.27 -7.22
N TRP A 280 -0.44 2.33 -6.29
CA TRP A 280 -0.49 0.89 -6.59
C TRP A 280 -1.90 0.38 -6.96
N ASP A 281 -2.93 1.16 -6.58
CA ASP A 281 -4.35 0.79 -6.62
C ASP A 281 -5.09 1.93 -7.32
N ILE A 282 -5.57 1.65 -8.54
CA ILE A 282 -6.30 2.65 -9.34
C ILE A 282 -7.79 2.35 -9.25
N LYS A 283 -8.21 1.20 -9.76
CA LYS A 283 -9.57 0.66 -9.67
C LYS A 283 -9.71 -0.36 -8.54
N GLY A 284 -8.70 -1.20 -8.34
CA GLY A 284 -8.66 -2.24 -7.31
C GLY A 284 -7.23 -2.51 -6.83
N GLY A 285 -7.13 -3.44 -5.87
CA GLY A 285 -5.86 -3.84 -5.28
C GLY A 285 -4.88 -4.38 -6.33
N ASN A 286 -3.63 -3.93 -6.30
CA ASN A 286 -2.52 -4.42 -7.11
C ASN A 286 -2.63 -4.16 -8.63
N ASP A 287 -3.38 -3.14 -9.05
CA ASP A 287 -3.54 -2.76 -10.46
C ASP A 287 -2.21 -2.39 -11.15
N PHE A 288 -1.22 -1.95 -10.38
CA PHE A 288 0.08 -1.58 -10.93
C PHE A 288 0.76 -2.73 -11.67
N PHE A 289 0.55 -4.01 -11.30
CA PHE A 289 1.23 -5.11 -11.99
C PHE A 289 0.83 -5.22 -13.45
N LYS A 290 -0.48 -5.25 -13.75
CA LYS A 290 -0.96 -5.34 -15.14
C LYS A 290 -0.62 -4.09 -15.95
N LEU A 291 -0.78 -2.90 -15.35
CA LEU A 291 -0.52 -1.63 -16.03
C LEU A 291 0.99 -1.47 -16.33
N ALA A 292 1.84 -1.76 -15.34
CA ALA A 292 3.29 -1.76 -15.52
C ALA A 292 3.74 -2.85 -16.49
N ARG A 293 3.11 -4.04 -16.48
CA ARG A 293 3.42 -5.11 -17.44
C ARG A 293 3.11 -4.71 -18.88
N ALA A 294 1.93 -4.15 -19.13
CA ALA A 294 1.55 -3.66 -20.46
C ALA A 294 2.50 -2.54 -20.92
N SER A 295 2.80 -1.59 -20.04
CA SER A 295 3.72 -0.49 -20.34
C SER A 295 5.15 -0.96 -20.62
N ALA A 296 5.64 -1.95 -19.87
CA ALA A 296 6.94 -2.58 -20.11
C ALA A 296 6.98 -3.33 -21.44
N TYR A 297 5.88 -3.99 -21.84
CA TYR A 297 5.78 -4.68 -23.13
C TYR A 297 5.93 -3.70 -24.31
N VAL A 298 5.30 -2.52 -24.21
CA VAL A 298 5.42 -1.45 -25.22
C VAL A 298 6.60 -0.50 -25.00
N LYS A 299 7.42 -0.73 -23.97
CA LYS A 299 8.59 0.08 -23.58
C LYS A 299 8.27 1.56 -23.37
N LYS A 300 7.14 1.86 -22.76
CA LYS A 300 6.75 3.25 -22.42
C LYS A 300 6.98 3.51 -20.93
N PRO A 301 7.31 4.74 -20.52
CA PRO A 301 7.30 5.11 -19.11
C PRO A 301 5.85 5.19 -18.60
N ILE A 302 5.67 4.83 -17.32
CA ILE A 302 4.36 4.86 -16.64
C ILE A 302 4.49 5.45 -15.23
N THR A 303 3.48 6.19 -14.78
CA THR A 303 3.42 6.74 -13.42
C THR A 303 2.72 5.82 -12.43
N VAL A 304 2.79 4.49 -12.60
CA VAL A 304 2.19 3.52 -11.66
C VAL A 304 3.29 2.69 -11.00
N GLY A 305 3.16 2.35 -9.72
CA GLY A 305 4.12 1.47 -9.08
C GLY A 305 3.97 1.35 -7.57
N TYR A 306 4.57 0.29 -7.03
CA TYR A 306 4.78 0.14 -5.59
C TYR A 306 6.23 0.47 -5.25
N PHE A 307 6.44 1.63 -4.63
CA PHE A 307 7.77 2.08 -4.24
C PHE A 307 7.95 1.90 -2.73
N ALA A 308 8.94 1.11 -2.34
CA ALA A 308 9.29 0.97 -0.92
C ALA A 308 9.84 2.28 -0.30
N ARG A 309 10.31 3.21 -1.15
CA ARG A 309 10.80 4.55 -0.79
C ARG A 309 10.40 5.53 -1.89
N SER A 310 9.88 6.67 -1.48
CA SER A 310 9.40 7.72 -2.37
C SER A 310 9.79 9.09 -1.84
N ASP A 311 10.10 10.01 -2.74
CA ASP A 311 10.17 11.44 -2.44
C ASP A 311 8.76 12.03 -2.52
N PHE A 312 7.97 11.87 -1.46
CA PHE A 312 6.55 12.25 -1.47
C PHE A 312 6.34 13.73 -1.80
N ASN A 313 7.25 14.62 -1.41
CA ASN A 313 7.19 16.03 -1.77
C ASN A 313 7.25 16.23 -3.28
N ARG A 314 8.17 15.56 -3.97
CA ARG A 314 8.24 15.62 -5.44
C ARG A 314 7.03 14.99 -6.10
N LEU A 315 6.52 13.88 -5.56
CA LEU A 315 5.32 13.23 -6.09
C LEU A 315 4.09 14.16 -5.96
N TRP A 316 3.89 14.77 -4.80
CA TRP A 316 2.78 15.72 -4.58
C TRP A 316 2.90 16.99 -5.42
N ILE A 317 4.12 17.52 -5.61
CA ILE A 317 4.33 18.66 -6.51
C ILE A 317 3.99 18.27 -7.96
N HIS A 318 4.41 17.09 -8.41
CA HIS A 318 4.10 16.60 -9.76
C HIS A 318 2.59 16.40 -9.94
N GLU A 319 1.94 15.77 -8.97
CA GLU A 319 0.49 15.57 -8.93
C GLU A 319 -0.25 16.92 -8.96
N ALA A 320 0.15 17.89 -8.13
CA ALA A 320 -0.43 19.24 -8.09
C ALA A 320 -0.30 19.99 -9.43
N ASN A 321 0.83 19.82 -10.12
CA ASN A 321 1.04 20.43 -11.42
C ASN A 321 0.12 19.82 -12.49
N LEU A 322 -0.03 18.49 -12.52
CA LEU A 322 -0.98 17.82 -13.42
C LEU A 322 -2.40 18.33 -13.21
N TYR A 323 -2.85 18.47 -11.95
CA TYR A 323 -4.17 19.03 -11.65
C TYR A 323 -4.33 20.45 -12.16
N LYS A 324 -3.33 21.30 -11.96
CA LYS A 324 -3.37 22.69 -12.37
C LYS A 324 -3.48 22.80 -13.89
N GLU A 325 -2.76 21.97 -14.63
CA GLU A 325 -2.86 21.89 -16.10
C GLU A 325 -4.26 21.45 -16.53
N TRP A 326 -4.77 20.36 -15.96
CA TRP A 326 -6.08 19.82 -16.35
C TRP A 326 -7.23 20.77 -16.01
N ALA A 327 -7.20 21.42 -14.84
CA ALA A 327 -8.18 22.42 -14.43
C ALA A 327 -8.17 23.67 -15.35
N SER A 328 -7.02 23.98 -15.94
CA SER A 328 -6.89 25.04 -16.95
C SER A 328 -7.37 24.62 -18.35
N GLY A 329 -7.68 23.33 -18.54
CA GLY A 329 -8.07 22.77 -19.84
C GLY A 329 -6.89 22.55 -20.79
N SER A 330 -5.65 22.51 -20.28
CA SER A 330 -4.42 22.32 -21.05
C SER A 330 -3.78 20.97 -20.75
N LEU A 331 -3.16 20.36 -21.77
CA LEU A 331 -2.38 19.13 -21.63
C LEU A 331 -0.88 19.38 -21.46
N GLY A 332 -0.40 20.63 -21.62
CA GLY A 332 1.02 20.96 -21.51
C GLY A 332 1.92 20.04 -22.35
N GLU A 333 2.95 19.48 -21.72
CA GLU A 333 3.87 18.50 -22.32
C GLU A 333 3.29 17.08 -22.44
N ASN A 334 2.04 16.87 -22.01
CA ASN A 334 1.37 15.58 -21.92
C ASN A 334 0.30 15.39 -23.01
N ASP A 335 0.36 16.16 -24.09
CA ASP A 335 -0.56 16.10 -25.23
C ASP A 335 -0.46 14.80 -26.07
N LYS A 336 0.56 13.98 -25.82
CA LYS A 336 0.74 12.61 -26.34
C LYS A 336 0.82 11.57 -25.23
N SER A 337 0.38 11.91 -24.02
CA SER A 337 0.27 10.99 -22.91
C SER A 337 -1.13 10.39 -22.87
N ILE A 338 -1.24 9.11 -22.49
CA ILE A 338 -2.54 8.54 -22.16
C ILE A 338 -2.76 8.60 -20.65
N PHE A 339 -3.96 8.97 -20.22
CA PHE A 339 -4.28 9.05 -18.79
C PHE A 339 -5.22 7.93 -18.37
N ILE A 340 -4.97 7.33 -17.21
CA ILE A 340 -5.74 6.20 -16.69
C ILE A 340 -6.13 6.49 -15.25
N GLY A 341 -7.41 6.47 -14.95
CA GLY A 341 -7.90 6.69 -13.59
C GLY A 341 -9.08 5.79 -13.24
N ASN A 342 -9.58 6.00 -12.03
CA ASN A 342 -10.85 5.44 -11.59
C ASN A 342 -12.02 6.30 -12.09
N LYS A 343 -13.20 5.69 -12.23
CA LYS A 343 -14.48 6.41 -12.45
C LYS A 343 -14.75 7.47 -11.40
N THR A 344 -14.37 7.22 -10.15
CA THR A 344 -14.48 8.22 -9.09
C THR A 344 -13.67 9.47 -9.47
N ASP A 345 -12.51 9.31 -10.06
CA ASP A 345 -11.58 10.39 -10.31
C ASP A 345 -11.79 11.13 -11.63
N ALA A 346 -12.84 10.75 -12.36
CA ALA A 346 -13.16 11.34 -13.64
C ALA A 346 -13.23 12.88 -13.58
N HIS A 347 -13.68 13.45 -12.44
CA HIS A 347 -13.75 14.89 -12.16
C HIS A 347 -12.51 15.72 -12.36
N TRP A 348 -11.33 15.13 -12.24
CA TRP A 348 -10.10 15.85 -12.57
C TRP A 348 -9.93 16.11 -14.07
N PHE A 349 -10.62 15.35 -14.93
CA PHE A 349 -10.55 15.49 -16.39
C PHE A 349 -11.67 16.34 -16.98
N GLY A 350 -12.56 16.92 -16.16
CA GLY A 350 -13.76 17.60 -16.64
C GLY A 350 -13.45 18.75 -17.61
N ARG A 351 -12.64 19.71 -17.15
CA ARG A 351 -12.22 20.87 -17.95
C ARG A 351 -11.44 20.49 -19.21
N LEU A 352 -10.69 19.38 -19.18
CA LEU A 352 -10.04 18.84 -20.37
C LEU A 352 -11.05 18.27 -21.38
N LEU A 353 -12.08 17.56 -20.90
CA LEU A 353 -13.12 17.03 -21.76
C LEU A 353 -13.94 18.16 -22.41
N GLU A 354 -14.16 19.27 -21.70
CA GLU A 354 -14.82 20.47 -22.26
C GLU A 354 -14.01 21.17 -23.33
N SER A 355 -12.68 21.20 -23.20
CA SER A 355 -11.83 21.84 -24.20
C SER A 355 -11.80 21.07 -25.53
N GLY A 356 -12.31 19.84 -25.57
CA GLY A 356 -12.33 18.99 -26.75
C GLY A 356 -10.98 18.34 -27.08
N LEU A 357 -9.92 18.68 -26.35
CA LEU A 357 -8.56 18.17 -26.57
C LEU A 357 -8.44 16.66 -26.27
N VAL A 358 -9.34 16.12 -25.45
CA VAL A 358 -9.34 14.72 -25.03
C VAL A 358 -10.70 14.05 -25.22
N GLU A 359 -10.69 12.73 -25.35
CA GLU A 359 -11.88 11.88 -25.23
C GLU A 359 -11.67 10.92 -24.06
N ALA A 360 -12.72 10.63 -23.30
CA ALA A 360 -12.69 9.65 -22.22
C ALA A 360 -13.50 8.41 -22.59
N PHE A 361 -13.04 7.23 -22.18
CA PHE A 361 -13.66 5.94 -22.44
C PHE A 361 -13.70 5.09 -21.17
N ASP A 362 -14.77 4.31 -21.01
CA ASP A 362 -14.84 3.22 -20.04
C ASP A 362 -14.12 2.00 -20.62
N PHE A 363 -12.89 1.77 -20.15
CA PHE A 363 -12.06 0.65 -20.57
C PHE A 363 -11.98 -0.36 -19.43
N GLN A 364 -12.81 -1.40 -19.47
CA GLN A 364 -12.82 -2.45 -18.43
C GLN A 364 -13.01 -1.89 -17.00
N GLY A 365 -13.77 -0.81 -16.85
CA GLY A 365 -13.99 -0.11 -15.59
C GLY A 365 -12.94 0.94 -15.22
N TYR A 366 -11.89 1.12 -16.03
CA TYR A 366 -11.00 2.28 -15.96
C TYR A 366 -11.58 3.45 -16.75
N VAL A 367 -11.32 4.66 -16.27
CA VAL A 367 -11.45 5.86 -17.09
C VAL A 367 -10.15 6.02 -17.85
N VAL A 368 -10.23 5.92 -19.17
CA VAL A 368 -9.07 6.16 -20.04
C VAL A 368 -9.32 7.45 -20.81
N VAL A 369 -8.45 8.43 -20.60
CA VAL A 369 -8.51 9.74 -21.27
C VAL A 369 -7.41 9.82 -22.31
N VAL A 370 -7.81 10.09 -23.54
CA VAL A 370 -6.98 9.97 -24.75
C VAL A 370 -6.95 11.31 -25.48
N PRO A 371 -5.80 11.99 -25.56
CA PRO A 371 -5.62 13.19 -26.36
C PRO A 371 -5.90 13.00 -27.86
N GLU A 372 -6.20 14.10 -28.55
CA GLU A 372 -6.51 14.10 -29.99
C GLU A 372 -5.37 13.58 -30.86
N LYS A 373 -4.13 13.80 -30.41
CA LYS A 373 -2.93 13.34 -31.10
C LYS A 373 -2.77 11.82 -31.11
N LEU A 374 -3.48 11.08 -30.24
CA LEU A 374 -3.42 9.62 -30.18
C LEU A 374 -4.54 9.01 -31.06
N THR A 375 -4.42 9.22 -32.36
CA THR A 375 -5.43 8.88 -33.36
C THR A 375 -5.69 7.37 -33.47
N GLN A 376 -4.64 6.55 -33.48
CA GLN A 376 -4.75 5.09 -33.59
C GLN A 376 -5.41 4.51 -32.33
N THR A 377 -5.05 5.06 -31.17
CA THR A 377 -5.61 4.68 -29.87
C THR A 377 -7.11 4.99 -29.81
N ARG A 378 -7.53 6.18 -30.26
CA ARG A 378 -8.96 6.54 -30.34
C ARG A 378 -9.71 5.64 -31.30
N GLN A 379 -9.13 5.35 -32.47
CA GLN A 379 -9.72 4.45 -33.46
C GLN A 379 -9.92 3.05 -32.87
N PHE A 380 -8.89 2.49 -32.24
CA PHE A 380 -8.95 1.20 -31.55
C PHE A 380 -10.10 1.14 -30.54
N LEU A 381 -10.24 2.17 -29.69
CA LEU A 381 -11.30 2.22 -28.69
C LEU A 381 -12.70 2.25 -29.31
N ARG A 382 -12.87 3.00 -30.41
CA ARG A 382 -14.14 3.10 -31.15
C ARG A 382 -14.49 1.81 -31.88
N GLU A 383 -13.54 1.19 -32.57
CA GLU A 383 -13.71 -0.08 -33.29
C GLU A 383 -14.08 -1.22 -32.34
N LYS A 384 -13.48 -1.24 -31.15
CA LYS A 384 -13.82 -2.18 -30.07
C LYS A 384 -15.10 -1.83 -29.32
N LYS A 385 -15.78 -0.74 -29.71
CA LYS A 385 -17.05 -0.28 -29.13
C LYS A 385 -16.96 -0.04 -27.62
N TYR A 386 -15.82 0.43 -27.11
CA TYR A 386 -15.74 0.88 -25.72
C TYR A 386 -16.61 2.13 -25.53
N SER A 387 -17.39 2.15 -24.45
CA SER A 387 -18.31 3.24 -24.17
C SER A 387 -17.56 4.55 -23.96
N ARG A 388 -17.90 5.57 -24.76
CA ARG A 388 -17.40 6.92 -24.54
C ARG A 388 -18.01 7.47 -23.24
N LEU A 389 -17.15 8.03 -22.40
CA LEU A 389 -17.55 8.79 -21.23
C LEU A 389 -17.81 10.22 -21.64
N HIS A 390 -18.87 10.78 -21.09
CA HIS A 390 -19.24 12.15 -21.39
C HIS A 390 -19.17 13.00 -20.13
N PHE A 391 -18.85 14.27 -20.33
CA PHE A 391 -18.72 15.26 -19.27
C PHE A 391 -19.59 16.46 -19.60
N ARG A 392 -20.07 17.12 -18.54
CA ARG A 392 -20.82 18.36 -18.64
C ARG A 392 -20.53 19.19 -17.39
N ALA A 393 -19.89 20.35 -17.48
CA ALA A 393 -19.98 21.28 -16.35
C ALA A 393 -21.39 21.86 -16.33
N GLU A 394 -22.10 21.61 -15.24
CA GLU A 394 -23.38 22.22 -14.96
C GLU A 394 -23.50 22.39 -13.44
N THR A 395 -24.29 23.37 -13.04
CA THR A 395 -24.69 23.56 -11.65
C THR A 395 -25.69 22.47 -11.22
N VAL A 396 -25.87 22.30 -9.91
CA VAL A 396 -26.89 21.39 -9.39
C VAL A 396 -28.28 21.79 -9.89
N ALA A 397 -28.58 23.09 -9.97
CA ALA A 397 -29.85 23.60 -10.47
C ALA A 397 -30.11 23.26 -11.95
N GLU A 398 -29.10 23.41 -12.82
CA GLU A 398 -29.19 23.03 -14.24
C GLU A 398 -29.40 21.52 -14.41
N PHE A 399 -28.66 20.72 -13.65
CA PHE A 399 -28.80 19.26 -13.64
C PHE A 399 -30.21 18.82 -13.24
N LEU A 400 -30.76 19.41 -12.16
CA LEU A 400 -32.12 19.12 -11.70
C LEU A 400 -33.16 19.51 -12.77
N THR A 401 -33.00 20.69 -13.37
CA THR A 401 -33.92 21.20 -14.39
C THR A 401 -33.95 20.31 -15.62
N ARG A 402 -32.77 19.87 -16.11
CA ARG A 402 -32.67 18.95 -17.24
C ARG A 402 -33.29 17.59 -16.96
N ASN A 403 -33.11 17.08 -15.75
CA ASN A 403 -33.57 15.74 -15.37
C ASN A 403 -34.98 15.74 -14.74
N THR A 404 -35.75 16.82 -14.93
CA THR A 404 -37.10 16.97 -14.37
C THR A 404 -38.02 15.80 -14.72
N GLN A 405 -37.90 15.21 -15.92
CA GLN A 405 -38.75 14.10 -16.38
C GLN A 405 -38.32 12.71 -15.86
N HIS A 406 -37.27 12.64 -15.05
CA HIS A 406 -36.68 11.39 -14.56
C HIS A 406 -36.81 11.26 -13.04
N THR A 407 -36.52 10.06 -12.55
CA THR A 407 -36.32 9.86 -11.11
C THR A 407 -34.87 10.15 -10.77
N ILE A 408 -34.61 10.97 -9.76
CA ILE A 408 -33.27 11.34 -9.29
C ILE A 408 -33.12 10.91 -7.84
N LEU A 409 -32.16 10.04 -7.57
CA LEU A 409 -31.73 9.67 -6.21
C LEU A 409 -30.57 10.56 -5.82
N ILE A 410 -30.62 11.17 -4.63
CA ILE A 410 -29.59 12.10 -4.16
C ILE A 410 -29.09 11.67 -2.79
N SER A 411 -27.78 11.69 -2.59
CA SER A 411 -27.13 11.46 -1.30
C SER A 411 -26.00 12.47 -1.07
N ALA A 412 -26.06 13.18 0.06
CA ALA A 412 -24.96 14.00 0.55
C ALA A 412 -23.88 13.10 1.21
N LYS A 413 -22.63 13.38 0.89
CA LYS A 413 -21.46 12.75 1.51
C LYS A 413 -20.47 13.80 1.97
N GLU A 414 -19.98 13.64 3.20
CA GLU A 414 -19.03 14.54 3.84
C GLU A 414 -19.57 15.97 3.91
N GLU A 415 -19.20 16.84 2.99
CA GLU A 415 -19.55 18.25 2.96
C GLU A 415 -20.28 18.60 1.66
N ALA A 416 -21.56 18.94 1.78
CA ALA A 416 -22.47 19.16 0.65
C ALA A 416 -23.27 20.46 0.72
N SER A 417 -22.87 21.43 1.56
CA SER A 417 -23.65 22.67 1.75
C SER A 417 -22.86 23.97 1.64
N SER A 418 -21.54 23.94 1.90
CA SER A 418 -20.75 25.14 2.22
C SER A 418 -20.69 26.21 1.13
N LYS A 419 -20.74 25.85 -0.16
CA LYS A 419 -20.83 26.80 -1.28
C LYS A 419 -22.05 26.54 -2.16
N LEU A 420 -23.14 26.00 -1.60
CA LEU A 420 -24.41 25.95 -2.32
C LEU A 420 -24.87 27.37 -2.65
N ASP A 421 -25.07 27.65 -3.93
CA ASP A 421 -25.65 28.92 -4.37
C ASP A 421 -27.15 29.02 -4.03
N SER A 422 -27.66 30.25 -4.03
CA SER A 422 -29.09 30.51 -3.79
C SER A 422 -29.99 29.86 -4.84
N THR A 423 -29.53 29.80 -6.09
CA THR A 423 -30.23 29.18 -7.22
C THR A 423 -30.50 27.69 -6.97
N THR A 424 -29.53 26.95 -6.45
CA THR A 424 -29.65 25.52 -6.12
C THR A 424 -30.65 25.33 -4.98
N ARG A 425 -30.55 26.13 -3.92
CA ARG A 425 -31.53 26.07 -2.81
C ARG A 425 -32.94 26.35 -3.29
N GLN A 426 -33.11 27.31 -4.20
CA GLN A 426 -34.39 27.61 -4.83
C GLN A 426 -34.87 26.47 -5.75
N ALA A 427 -33.97 25.83 -6.50
CA ALA A 427 -34.31 24.69 -7.35
C ALA A 427 -34.87 23.52 -6.52
N PHE A 428 -34.24 23.16 -5.40
CA PHE A 428 -34.77 22.15 -4.48
C PHE A 428 -36.11 22.58 -3.87
N ALA A 429 -36.25 23.84 -3.46
CA ALA A 429 -37.52 24.35 -2.93
C ALA A 429 -38.67 24.28 -3.95
N ASN A 430 -38.40 24.60 -5.22
CA ASN A 430 -39.37 24.51 -6.31
C ASN A 430 -39.82 23.07 -6.59
N LEU A 431 -38.95 22.09 -6.31
CA LEU A 431 -39.28 20.67 -6.38
C LEU A 431 -40.04 20.18 -5.13
N GLY A 432 -40.25 21.03 -4.12
CA GLY A 432 -40.92 20.66 -2.88
C GLY A 432 -40.02 19.98 -1.84
N ALA A 433 -38.69 20.08 -1.98
CA ALA A 433 -37.74 19.60 -0.98
C ALA A 433 -37.58 20.65 0.15
N THR A 434 -38.43 20.52 1.16
CA THR A 434 -38.56 21.40 2.32
C THR A 434 -37.48 21.22 3.38
N GLU A 435 -36.90 20.02 3.51
CA GLU A 435 -35.81 19.71 4.45
C GLU A 435 -34.47 20.16 3.89
N PHE A 436 -34.28 20.18 2.57
CA PHE A 436 -33.02 20.62 1.94
C PHE A 436 -32.58 22.03 2.39
N LYS A 437 -33.53 22.93 2.69
CA LYS A 437 -33.21 24.28 3.20
C LYS A 437 -32.41 24.26 4.51
N LYS A 438 -32.56 23.20 5.31
CA LYS A 438 -31.87 23.01 6.60
C LYS A 438 -30.43 22.53 6.44
N ILE A 439 -30.03 22.07 5.25
CA ILE A 439 -28.70 21.49 5.04
C ILE A 439 -27.61 22.51 5.37
N GLY A 440 -26.87 22.18 6.42
CA GLY A 440 -25.72 22.88 6.94
C GLY A 440 -24.44 22.06 6.75
N ARG A 441 -23.36 22.64 7.26
CA ARG A 441 -22.00 22.12 7.08
C ARG A 441 -21.91 20.71 7.67
N CYS A 442 -21.40 19.78 6.87
CA CYS A 442 -21.21 18.38 7.23
C CYS A 442 -22.48 17.63 7.64
N ASP A 443 -23.66 18.03 7.14
CA ASP A 443 -24.91 17.33 7.43
C ASP A 443 -25.14 16.13 6.50
N ALA A 444 -25.93 15.17 6.97
CA ALA A 444 -26.48 14.11 6.15
C ALA A 444 -27.81 14.56 5.51
N TYR A 445 -27.97 14.26 4.22
CA TYR A 445 -29.19 14.55 3.47
C TYR A 445 -29.34 13.55 2.32
N PHE A 446 -30.54 13.02 2.14
CA PHE A 446 -30.88 12.32 0.90
C PHE A 446 -32.29 12.65 0.43
N ALA A 447 -32.52 12.48 -0.87
CA ALA A 447 -33.84 12.66 -1.46
C ALA A 447 -34.09 11.72 -2.64
N ILE A 448 -35.37 11.48 -2.92
CA ILE A 448 -35.88 10.88 -4.14
C ILE A 448 -36.79 11.91 -4.79
N LEU A 449 -36.38 12.36 -5.97
CA LEU A 449 -37.13 13.30 -6.81
C LEU A 449 -37.67 12.53 -8.01
N THR A 450 -38.88 12.82 -8.46
CA THR A 450 -39.42 12.26 -9.71
C THR A 450 -40.34 13.26 -10.38
N ASN A 451 -40.28 13.36 -11.71
CA ASN A 451 -41.21 14.20 -12.49
C ASN A 451 -41.32 15.64 -11.94
N GLY A 452 -40.19 16.23 -11.53
CA GLY A 452 -40.12 17.58 -10.98
C GLY A 452 -40.68 17.74 -9.56
N LYS A 453 -40.85 16.65 -8.81
CA LYS A 453 -41.38 16.69 -7.43
C LYS A 453 -40.53 15.86 -6.46
N CYS A 454 -40.40 16.33 -5.24
CA CYS A 454 -39.79 15.61 -4.14
C CYS A 454 -40.78 14.55 -3.62
N MET A 455 -40.41 13.29 -3.77
CA MET A 455 -41.20 12.14 -3.31
C MET A 455 -40.85 11.74 -1.88
N PHE A 456 -39.61 11.97 -1.49
CA PHE A 456 -39.10 11.72 -0.16
C PHE A 456 -37.82 12.51 0.05
N GLU A 457 -37.63 13.05 1.24
CA GLU A 457 -36.36 13.61 1.68
C GLU A 457 -36.15 13.32 3.17
N LYS A 458 -34.90 13.33 3.59
CA LYS A 458 -34.55 13.29 5.02
C LYS A 458 -33.25 14.04 5.24
N TRP A 459 -33.18 14.74 6.36
CA TRP A 459 -32.04 15.51 6.81
C TRP A 459 -31.68 15.15 8.26
N SER A 460 -30.40 15.20 8.59
CA SER A 460 -29.89 15.12 9.97
C SER A 460 -28.55 15.83 10.09
N ALA A 461 -28.38 16.60 11.16
CA ALA A 461 -27.11 17.26 11.49
C ALA A 461 -26.15 16.34 12.27
N THR A 462 -26.64 15.23 12.84
CA THR A 462 -25.89 14.44 13.83
C THR A 462 -25.79 12.97 13.51
N GLU A 463 -26.66 12.44 12.65
CA GLU A 463 -26.79 11.01 12.39
C GLU A 463 -26.55 10.68 10.92
N LEU A 464 -26.01 9.48 10.69
CA LEU A 464 -26.05 8.85 9.37
C LEU A 464 -27.51 8.51 9.03
N LEU A 465 -27.90 8.81 7.80
CA LEU A 465 -29.21 8.52 7.28
C LEU A 465 -29.15 7.30 6.38
N GLU A 466 -29.95 6.28 6.68
CA GLU A 466 -30.09 5.08 5.86
C GLU A 466 -31.56 4.75 5.68
N LYS A 467 -31.96 4.49 4.43
CA LYS A 467 -33.29 3.97 4.12
C LYS A 467 -33.24 3.06 2.89
N SER A 468 -34.05 2.00 2.94
CA SER A 468 -34.24 1.07 1.83
C SER A 468 -35.70 1.03 1.43
N TRP A 469 -35.95 0.88 0.15
CA TRP A 469 -37.25 0.66 -0.46
C TRP A 469 -37.20 -0.60 -1.31
N LYS A 470 -38.24 -1.40 -1.21
CA LYS A 470 -38.39 -2.67 -1.91
C LYS A 470 -39.27 -2.53 -3.14
N ILE A 471 -39.09 -3.44 -4.09
CA ILE A 471 -39.98 -3.55 -5.25
C ILE A 471 -41.43 -3.61 -4.77
N GLY A 472 -42.28 -2.75 -5.35
CA GLY A 472 -43.69 -2.62 -5.02
C GLY A 472 -44.01 -1.48 -4.04
N ASP A 473 -43.02 -0.93 -3.32
CA ASP A 473 -43.24 0.21 -2.43
C ASP A 473 -43.77 1.42 -3.21
N ILE A 474 -44.70 2.17 -2.60
CA ILE A 474 -45.29 3.37 -3.19
C ILE A 474 -44.90 4.58 -2.34
N LEU A 475 -44.11 5.48 -2.93
CA LEU A 475 -43.82 6.78 -2.34
C LEU A 475 -44.85 7.79 -2.84
N ARG A 476 -45.32 8.68 -1.96
CA ARG A 476 -46.19 9.80 -2.32
C ARG A 476 -45.52 11.09 -1.90
N ALA A 477 -45.59 12.12 -2.73
CA ALA A 477 -45.03 13.41 -2.38
C ALA A 477 -45.79 14.00 -1.18
N ASP A 478 -45.05 14.56 -0.21
CA ASP A 478 -45.65 15.09 1.03
C ASP A 478 -46.56 16.29 0.77
N ILE A 479 -46.24 17.11 -0.23
CA ILE A 479 -46.97 18.33 -0.56
C ILE A 479 -48.16 18.05 -1.50
N ASP A 480 -48.00 17.10 -2.43
CA ASP A 480 -49.03 16.74 -3.41
C ASP A 480 -49.24 15.22 -3.43
N LYS A 481 -50.18 14.77 -2.59
CA LYS A 481 -50.51 13.35 -2.40
C LYS A 481 -51.03 12.65 -3.66
N THR A 482 -51.29 13.37 -4.75
CA THR A 482 -51.70 12.79 -6.04
C THR A 482 -50.52 12.22 -6.83
N SER A 483 -49.30 12.72 -6.57
CA SER A 483 -48.09 12.24 -7.24
C SER A 483 -47.53 11.04 -6.50
N ALA A 484 -47.38 9.92 -7.20
CA ALA A 484 -46.90 8.66 -6.63
C ALA A 484 -45.76 8.06 -7.48
N LEU A 485 -44.80 7.44 -6.82
CA LEU A 485 -43.71 6.68 -7.42
C LEU A 485 -43.79 5.24 -6.92
N THR A 486 -44.02 4.30 -7.82
CA THR A 486 -43.90 2.86 -7.52
C THR A 486 -42.45 2.43 -7.74
N ILE A 487 -41.86 1.81 -6.72
CA ILE A 487 -40.51 1.27 -6.76
C ILE A 487 -40.50 -0.01 -7.59
N LYS A 488 -39.73 -0.01 -8.69
CA LYS A 488 -39.59 -1.11 -9.63
C LYS A 488 -38.29 -1.91 -9.44
N LYS A 489 -37.32 -1.35 -8.72
CA LYS A 489 -36.09 -2.01 -8.28
C LYS A 489 -35.79 -1.64 -6.83
N ASP A 490 -35.23 -2.56 -6.08
CA ASP A 490 -34.75 -2.26 -4.72
C ASP A 490 -33.84 -1.04 -4.75
N ILE A 491 -34.11 -0.06 -3.89
CA ILE A 491 -33.29 1.16 -3.75
C ILE A 491 -32.83 1.24 -2.31
N LYS A 492 -31.54 1.52 -2.10
CA LYS A 492 -31.00 1.84 -0.79
C LYS A 492 -30.17 3.10 -0.89
N ILE A 493 -30.46 4.08 -0.05
CA ILE A 493 -29.70 5.32 0.02
C ILE A 493 -29.14 5.46 1.43
N ILE A 494 -27.83 5.69 1.49
CA ILE A 494 -27.09 6.01 2.69
C ILE A 494 -26.48 7.39 2.47
N SER A 495 -26.72 8.32 3.39
CA SER A 495 -26.10 9.66 3.41
C SER A 495 -25.46 9.92 4.75
N ALA A 496 -24.30 10.58 4.73
CA ALA A 496 -23.49 10.78 5.91
C ALA A 496 -22.63 12.03 5.79
N GLY A 497 -22.62 12.81 6.87
CA GLY A 497 -21.77 13.98 7.07
C GLY A 497 -20.30 13.65 7.35
N CYS A 498 -19.49 14.67 7.67
CA CYS A 498 -18.04 14.50 7.92
C CYS A 498 -17.70 13.68 9.18
N THR A 499 -18.61 13.62 10.15
CA THR A 499 -18.33 13.14 11.51
C THR A 499 -18.77 11.69 11.75
N VAL A 500 -19.82 11.21 11.08
CA VAL A 500 -20.40 9.88 11.32
C VAL A 500 -20.64 9.16 10.00
N GLY A 501 -19.91 8.06 9.76
CA GLY A 501 -20.20 7.11 8.68
C GLY A 501 -20.02 7.65 7.24
N SER A 502 -19.23 8.70 7.03
CA SER A 502 -18.98 9.31 5.71
C SER A 502 -18.57 8.32 4.62
N ILE A 503 -17.76 7.31 4.98
CA ILE A 503 -17.30 6.24 4.09
C ILE A 503 -18.47 5.36 3.61
N SER A 504 -19.53 5.26 4.41
CA SER A 504 -20.72 4.46 4.14
C SER A 504 -21.73 5.13 3.22
N ALA A 505 -21.63 6.44 2.95
CA ALA A 505 -22.54 7.12 2.04
C ALA A 505 -22.46 6.50 0.64
N ALA A 506 -23.62 6.09 0.12
CA ALA A 506 -23.75 5.34 -1.12
C ALA A 506 -25.20 5.32 -1.60
N ILE A 507 -25.39 5.14 -2.91
CA ILE A 507 -26.69 4.89 -3.53
C ILE A 507 -26.62 3.53 -4.23
N PHE A 508 -27.51 2.63 -3.84
CA PHE A 508 -27.67 1.31 -4.45
C PHE A 508 -28.99 1.25 -5.22
N VAL A 509 -28.92 0.66 -6.41
CA VAL A 509 -30.09 0.30 -7.22
C VAL A 509 -29.93 -1.19 -7.57
N GLY A 510 -30.87 -2.02 -7.10
CA GLY A 510 -30.68 -3.46 -7.01
C GLY A 510 -29.58 -3.81 -6.01
N SER A 511 -28.67 -4.70 -6.41
CA SER A 511 -27.52 -5.13 -5.59
C SER A 511 -26.24 -4.32 -5.82
N GLU A 512 -26.25 -3.36 -6.74
CA GLU A 512 -25.07 -2.63 -7.18
C GLU A 512 -25.03 -1.21 -6.63
N ARG A 513 -23.84 -0.76 -6.21
CA ARG A 513 -23.57 0.65 -5.91
C ARG A 513 -23.48 1.43 -7.23
N GLN A 514 -24.21 2.53 -7.33
CA GLN A 514 -24.33 3.31 -8.57
C GLN A 514 -23.76 4.73 -8.46
N ASP A 515 -23.57 5.29 -7.26
CA ASP A 515 -23.03 6.64 -7.07
C ASP A 515 -21.50 6.73 -7.27
N LEU A 516 -20.99 7.96 -7.40
CA LEU A 516 -19.55 8.24 -7.53
C LEU A 516 -18.79 8.21 -6.19
N GLY A 517 -19.49 8.18 -5.05
CA GLY A 517 -18.89 8.14 -3.73
C GLY A 517 -18.00 9.34 -3.40
N LYS A 518 -18.28 10.52 -3.96
CA LYS A 518 -17.48 11.74 -3.76
C LYS A 518 -18.04 12.64 -2.67
N ARG A 519 -17.19 13.51 -2.14
CA ARG A 519 -17.64 14.63 -1.30
C ARG A 519 -18.67 15.47 -2.06
N GLY A 520 -19.71 15.92 -1.36
CA GLY A 520 -20.77 16.75 -1.92
C GLY A 520 -22.05 15.98 -2.19
N LEU A 521 -22.83 16.42 -3.19
CA LEU A 521 -24.09 15.77 -3.58
C LEU A 521 -23.82 14.73 -4.66
N ASN A 522 -24.09 13.47 -4.39
CA ASN A 522 -24.05 12.40 -5.39
C ASN A 522 -25.46 12.13 -5.88
N CYS A 523 -25.64 12.07 -7.20
CA CYS A 523 -26.93 11.93 -7.86
C CYS A 523 -26.94 10.73 -8.80
N VAL A 524 -28.02 9.95 -8.80
CA VAL A 524 -28.25 8.84 -9.74
C VAL A 524 -29.59 9.07 -10.43
N VAL A 525 -29.59 9.18 -11.76
CA VAL A 525 -30.78 9.40 -12.58
C VAL A 525 -31.26 8.07 -13.14
N LEU A 526 -32.57 7.84 -13.01
CA LEU A 526 -33.23 6.64 -13.47
C LEU A 526 -34.29 6.93 -14.54
N ASP A 527 -34.40 6.04 -15.53
CA ASP A 527 -35.50 6.06 -16.50
C ASP A 527 -36.83 5.60 -15.87
N ALA A 528 -37.90 5.59 -16.67
CA ALA A 528 -39.23 5.14 -16.23
C ALA A 528 -39.29 3.67 -15.77
N ASN A 529 -38.30 2.85 -16.13
CA ASN A 529 -38.13 1.45 -15.71
C ASN A 529 -37.14 1.30 -14.54
N GLN A 530 -36.69 2.41 -13.97
CA GLN A 530 -35.68 2.49 -12.91
C GLN A 530 -34.33 1.86 -13.32
N ASN A 531 -33.95 1.96 -14.59
CA ASN A 531 -32.58 1.72 -15.03
C ASN A 531 -31.75 2.99 -14.85
N VAL A 532 -30.51 2.83 -14.36
CA VAL A 532 -29.56 3.94 -14.25
C VAL A 532 -29.16 4.41 -15.64
N ILE A 533 -29.48 5.66 -15.94
CA ILE A 533 -29.16 6.30 -17.23
C ILE A 533 -28.06 7.36 -17.10
N GLU A 534 -27.86 7.88 -15.89
CA GLU A 534 -26.85 8.89 -15.59
C GLU A 534 -26.49 8.88 -14.10
N VAL A 535 -25.24 9.22 -13.78
CA VAL A 535 -24.72 9.35 -12.43
C VAL A 535 -23.88 10.62 -12.39
N ALA A 536 -24.13 11.49 -11.42
CA ALA A 536 -23.51 12.80 -11.27
C ALA A 536 -22.97 13.00 -9.84
N GLY A 537 -21.98 13.87 -9.67
CA GLY A 537 -21.45 14.24 -8.36
C GLY A 537 -21.12 15.73 -8.34
N PHE A 538 -21.49 16.43 -7.27
CA PHE A 538 -21.32 17.87 -7.16
C PHE A 538 -20.55 18.21 -5.90
N ASP A 539 -19.25 18.50 -6.05
CA ASP A 539 -18.42 19.02 -4.96
C ASP A 539 -18.67 20.51 -4.76
N VAL A 540 -19.72 20.82 -4.00
CA VAL A 540 -20.14 22.17 -3.63
C VAL A 540 -19.31 22.76 -2.48
N PHE A 541 -18.17 22.16 -2.15
CA PHE A 541 -17.18 22.71 -1.23
C PHE A 541 -15.98 23.30 -1.99
N SER A 542 -15.54 22.64 -3.06
CA SER A 542 -14.48 23.14 -3.94
C SER A 542 -15.00 24.29 -4.83
N THR A 543 -14.11 25.10 -5.41
CA THR A 543 -14.48 26.13 -6.41
C THR A 543 -14.86 25.55 -7.79
N LEU A 544 -14.92 24.21 -7.91
CA LEU A 544 -15.10 23.47 -9.15
C LEU A 544 -16.26 22.49 -8.98
N SER A 545 -17.49 22.92 -9.31
CA SER A 545 -18.65 22.02 -9.44
C SER A 545 -18.56 21.28 -10.78
N HIS A 546 -18.38 19.95 -10.77
CA HIS A 546 -18.05 19.18 -11.98
C HIS A 546 -18.94 17.93 -12.12
N THR A 547 -19.68 17.80 -13.21
CA THR A 547 -20.61 16.67 -13.44
C THR A 547 -20.06 15.69 -14.48
N PHE A 548 -19.86 14.43 -14.09
CA PHE A 548 -19.63 13.34 -15.05
C PHE A 548 -20.95 12.70 -15.38
N TYR A 549 -21.09 12.15 -16.59
CA TYR A 549 -22.18 11.23 -16.86
C TYR A 549 -21.70 10.04 -17.69
N LEU A 550 -22.10 8.86 -17.25
CA LEU A 550 -22.06 7.63 -18.02
C LEU A 550 -23.37 7.53 -18.80
N LYS A 551 -23.39 7.95 -20.07
CA LYS A 551 -24.49 7.56 -20.95
C LYS A 551 -24.31 6.06 -21.25
N LYS A 552 -25.03 5.18 -20.55
CA LYS A 552 -25.18 3.80 -21.06
C LYS A 552 -25.83 3.94 -22.45
N PRO A 553 -25.30 3.28 -23.50
CA PRO A 553 -25.83 3.44 -24.84
C PRO A 553 -27.32 3.12 -24.81
N TYR A 554 -28.13 4.08 -25.27
CA TYR A 554 -29.42 3.72 -25.83
C TYR A 554 -29.10 2.68 -26.90
N VAL A 555 -29.69 1.50 -26.76
CA VAL A 555 -29.94 0.68 -27.95
C VAL A 555 -30.82 1.57 -28.81
N GLU A 556 -30.29 2.01 -29.96
CA GLU A 556 -31.08 2.68 -31.00
C GLU A 556 -32.30 1.82 -31.37
#